data_AF-A0A8J3QF01-F1
#
_entry.id   AF-A0A8J3QF01-F1
#
_cell.length_a   1.000
_cell.length_b   1.000
_cell.length_c   1.000
_cell.angle_alpha   90.00
_cell.angle_beta   90.00
_cell.angle_gamma   90.00
#
_symmetry.space_group_name_H-M   'P 1'
#
loop_
_entity.id
_entity.type
_entity.pdbx_description
1 polymer ?
#
loop_
_entity_poly.entity_id
_entity_poly.type
_entity_poly.pdbx_seq_one_letter_code
_entity_poly.pdbx_strand_id
1 'polypeptide(L)'
;MTKVEALLAQIGDPEDDSTPAYDLVAELSEADQALVPELKMALWNFLKTQNFYGRDILADALAAVQGIEALPALLKVSTYDLGDDQDTLQSTIIDVMSLDTDRARVILDELDASDDAKLREVSKWAREMADSFLDNE
;
A
#
# COMPACT_ATOMS: atom_id res chain seq x y z
N MET A 1 -3.39 15.65 -18.36
CA MET A 1 -2.59 15.03 -17.30
C MET A 1 -3.56 14.50 -16.28
N THR A 2 -3.67 13.18 -16.14
CA THR A 2 -4.46 12.54 -15.08
C THR A 2 -3.77 12.74 -13.73
N LYS A 3 -4.48 12.52 -12.60
CA LYS A 3 -3.86 12.55 -11.27
C LYS A 3 -2.71 11.54 -11.17
N VAL A 4 -2.87 10.36 -11.79
CA VAL A 4 -1.83 9.33 -11.85
C VAL A 4 -0.64 9.80 -12.68
N GLU A 5 -0.85 10.35 -13.88
CA GLU A 5 0.26 10.88 -14.70
C GLU A 5 1.05 11.99 -13.96
N ALA A 6 0.36 12.85 -13.20
CA ALA A 6 1.01 13.86 -12.37
C ALA A 6 1.83 13.22 -11.25
N LEU A 7 1.27 12.23 -10.56
CA LEU A 7 1.97 11.49 -9.50
C LEU A 7 3.21 10.78 -10.05
N LEU A 8 3.08 10.07 -11.17
CA LEU A 8 4.18 9.36 -11.84
C LEU A 8 5.30 10.30 -12.29
N ALA A 9 4.96 11.54 -12.67
CA ALA A 9 5.95 12.54 -13.03
C ALA A 9 6.78 13.00 -11.82
N GLN A 10 6.20 13.07 -10.62
CA GLN A 10 6.92 13.42 -9.38
C GLN A 10 7.83 12.27 -8.93
N ILE A 11 7.29 11.04 -8.85
CA ILE A 11 8.06 9.90 -8.31
C ILE A 11 9.09 9.31 -9.28
N GLY A 12 9.11 9.78 -10.52
CA GLY A 12 10.05 9.37 -11.55
C GLY A 12 11.41 10.04 -11.45
N ASP A 13 11.56 11.09 -10.63
CA ASP A 13 12.82 11.80 -10.41
C ASP A 13 13.44 11.35 -9.06
N PRO A 14 14.51 10.54 -9.08
CA PRO A 14 15.12 10.00 -7.86
C PRO A 14 15.87 11.04 -7.02
N GLU A 15 16.10 12.25 -7.54
CA GLU A 15 16.69 13.36 -6.79
C GLU A 15 15.62 14.25 -6.14
N ASP A 16 14.34 13.98 -6.42
CA ASP A 16 13.21 14.77 -5.95
C ASP A 16 12.75 14.25 -4.58
N ASP A 17 13.24 14.89 -3.51
CA ASP A 17 12.90 14.59 -2.12
C ASP A 17 11.52 15.17 -1.70
N SER A 18 10.67 15.49 -2.68
CA SER A 18 9.70 16.55 -2.51
C SER A 18 8.33 16.11 -1.98
N THR A 19 7.75 17.02 -1.19
CA THR A 19 6.38 17.05 -0.68
C THR A 19 5.23 16.97 -1.71
N PRO A 20 5.34 17.45 -2.97
CA PRO A 20 4.28 17.44 -3.97
C PRO A 20 3.68 16.07 -4.27
N ALA A 21 4.46 14.98 -4.23
CA ALA A 21 3.92 13.63 -4.41
C ALA A 21 2.90 13.31 -3.31
N TYR A 22 3.22 13.61 -2.05
CA TYR A 22 2.32 13.45 -0.92
C TYR A 22 1.11 14.39 -0.97
N ASP A 23 1.30 15.64 -1.44
CA ASP A 23 0.18 16.57 -1.66
C ASP A 23 -0.82 16.01 -2.68
N LEU A 24 -0.33 15.42 -3.79
CA LEU A 24 -1.17 14.76 -4.79
C LEU A 24 -1.88 13.53 -4.24
N VAL A 25 -1.21 12.74 -3.38
CA VAL A 25 -1.85 11.61 -2.69
C VAL A 25 -2.98 12.10 -1.77
N ALA A 26 -2.78 13.20 -1.04
CA ALA A 26 -3.78 13.76 -0.15
C ALA A 26 -5.04 14.27 -0.89
N GLU A 27 -4.94 14.53 -2.20
CA GLU A 27 -6.09 14.87 -3.06
C GLU A 27 -6.86 13.64 -3.59
N LEU A 28 -6.34 12.42 -3.37
CA LEU A 28 -7.02 11.19 -3.73
C LEU A 28 -8.02 10.77 -2.65
N SER A 29 -9.07 10.09 -3.09
CA SER A 29 -10.10 9.56 -2.21
C SER A 29 -10.83 8.39 -2.85
N GLU A 30 -11.76 7.78 -2.12
CA GLU A 30 -12.65 6.74 -2.65
C GLU A 30 -13.50 7.19 -3.86
N ALA A 31 -13.64 8.49 -4.12
CA ALA A 31 -14.28 8.98 -5.34
C ALA A 31 -13.45 8.69 -6.61
N ASP A 32 -12.16 8.42 -6.47
CA ASP A 32 -11.21 8.20 -7.55
C ASP A 32 -11.00 6.71 -7.89
N GLN A 33 -11.93 5.82 -7.54
CA GLN A 33 -11.84 4.35 -7.77
C GLN A 33 -11.52 3.96 -9.22
N ALA A 34 -11.87 4.80 -10.20
CA ALA A 34 -11.51 4.58 -11.60
C ALA A 34 -9.99 4.55 -11.86
N LEU A 35 -9.17 5.10 -10.96
CA LEU A 35 -7.71 5.15 -11.07
C LEU A 35 -7.00 3.87 -10.60
N VAL A 36 -7.69 2.97 -9.90
CA VAL A 36 -7.11 1.75 -9.30
C VAL A 36 -6.33 0.89 -10.31
N PRO A 37 -6.85 0.60 -11.52
CA PRO A 37 -6.09 -0.22 -12.47
C PRO A 37 -4.76 0.41 -12.88
N GLU A 38 -4.74 1.73 -13.06
CA GLU A 38 -3.55 2.49 -13.45
C GLU A 38 -2.52 2.53 -12.31
N LEU A 39 -2.97 2.80 -11.08
CA LEU A 39 -2.14 2.78 -9.88
C LEU A 39 -1.50 1.41 -9.64
N LYS A 40 -2.28 0.32 -9.76
CA LYS A 40 -1.75 -1.06 -9.62
C LYS A 40 -0.71 -1.38 -10.70
N MET A 41 -0.96 -0.97 -11.93
CA MET A 41 -0.02 -1.18 -13.03
C MET A 41 1.30 -0.41 -12.80
N ALA A 42 1.21 0.84 -12.36
CA ALA A 42 2.38 1.64 -12.01
C ALA A 42 3.16 1.01 -10.86
N LEU A 43 2.48 0.62 -9.78
CA LEU A 43 3.11 0.00 -8.61
C LEU A 43 3.90 -1.24 -9.00
N TRP A 44 3.33 -2.10 -9.85
CA TRP A 44 4.03 -3.26 -10.40
C TRP A 44 5.29 -2.92 -11.20
N ASN A 45 5.34 -1.77 -11.86
CA ASN A 45 6.53 -1.31 -12.57
C ASN A 45 7.62 -0.83 -11.61
N PHE A 46 7.25 -0.06 -10.57
CA PHE A 46 8.20 0.42 -9.55
C PHE A 46 8.84 -0.73 -8.76
N LEU A 47 8.08 -1.80 -8.50
CA LEU A 47 8.64 -3.04 -7.91
C LEU A 47 9.72 -3.67 -8.81
N LYS A 48 9.54 -3.67 -10.13
CA LYS A 48 10.54 -4.23 -11.07
C LYS A 48 11.80 -3.39 -11.16
N THR A 49 11.69 -2.08 -10.94
CA THR A 49 12.83 -1.15 -10.98
C THR A 49 13.48 -0.96 -9.60
N GLN A 50 13.08 -1.74 -8.59
CA GLN A 50 13.56 -1.64 -7.21
C GLN A 50 13.49 -0.23 -6.63
N ASN A 51 12.44 0.51 -6.96
CA ASN A 51 12.25 1.87 -6.50
C ASN A 51 11.26 1.87 -5.32
N PHE A 52 11.82 1.87 -4.10
CA PHE A 52 11.04 1.85 -2.85
C PHE A 52 10.22 3.13 -2.65
N TYR A 53 10.76 4.29 -3.01
CA TYR A 53 10.05 5.56 -2.88
C TYR A 53 8.75 5.57 -3.70
N GLY A 54 8.83 5.18 -4.97
CA GLY A 54 7.65 5.09 -5.82
C GLY A 54 6.69 3.96 -5.41
N ARG A 55 7.19 2.87 -4.79
CA ARG A 55 6.32 1.85 -4.18
C ARG A 55 5.48 2.46 -3.07
N ASP A 56 6.11 3.23 -2.17
CA ASP A 56 5.44 3.77 -0.98
C ASP A 56 4.39 4.82 -1.37
N ILE A 57 4.74 5.76 -2.25
CA ILE A 57 3.80 6.76 -2.74
C ILE A 57 2.59 6.11 -3.45
N LEU A 58 2.82 5.07 -4.27
CA LEU A 58 1.73 4.38 -4.95
C LEU A 58 0.91 3.47 -4.02
N ALA A 59 1.52 2.96 -2.94
CA ALA A 59 0.82 2.26 -1.87
C ALA A 59 -0.13 3.21 -1.13
N ASP A 60 0.33 4.41 -0.74
CA ASP A 60 -0.51 5.43 -0.11
C ASP A 60 -1.64 5.89 -1.03
N ALA A 61 -1.34 6.10 -2.32
CA ALA A 61 -2.35 6.44 -3.31
C ALA A 61 -3.43 5.33 -3.43
N LEU A 62 -3.03 4.06 -3.44
CA LEU A 62 -3.98 2.95 -3.45
C LEU A 62 -4.80 2.87 -2.16
N ALA A 63 -4.18 3.12 -1.01
CA ALA A 63 -4.88 3.19 0.28
C ALA A 63 -5.93 4.31 0.29
N ALA A 64 -5.58 5.52 -0.18
CA ALA A 64 -6.50 6.65 -0.26
C ALA A 64 -7.70 6.38 -1.18
N VAL A 65 -7.48 5.64 -2.27
CA VAL A 65 -8.52 5.34 -3.26
C VAL A 65 -9.37 4.13 -2.87
N GLN A 66 -8.78 3.07 -2.32
CA GLN A 66 -9.47 1.81 -2.04
C GLN A 66 -9.83 1.59 -0.57
N GLY A 67 -9.32 2.41 0.34
CA GLY A 67 -9.47 2.20 1.78
C GLY A 67 -8.97 0.82 2.19
N ILE A 68 -9.75 0.14 3.02
CA ILE A 68 -9.45 -1.23 3.50
C ILE A 68 -9.29 -2.25 2.36
N GLU A 69 -9.94 -2.06 1.22
CA GLU A 69 -9.84 -2.98 0.08
C GLU A 69 -8.49 -2.86 -0.67
N ALA A 70 -7.63 -1.90 -0.29
CA ALA A 70 -6.24 -1.86 -0.72
C ALA A 70 -5.39 -2.97 -0.08
N LEU A 71 -5.77 -3.44 1.12
CA LEU A 71 -4.94 -4.28 1.99
C LEU A 71 -4.33 -5.51 1.29
N PRO A 72 -5.05 -6.30 0.47
CA PRO A 72 -4.45 -7.43 -0.23
C PRO A 72 -3.31 -7.02 -1.17
N ALA A 73 -3.44 -5.88 -1.85
CA ALA A 73 -2.41 -5.38 -2.75
C ALA A 73 -1.20 -4.87 -1.96
N LEU A 74 -1.42 -4.16 -0.86
CA LEU A 74 -0.35 -3.64 0.00
C LEU A 74 0.49 -4.77 0.61
N LEU A 75 -0.16 -5.80 1.16
CA LEU A 75 0.54 -6.98 1.68
C LEU A 75 1.30 -7.72 0.58
N LYS A 76 0.72 -7.80 -0.63
CA LYS A 76 1.41 -8.42 -1.76
C LYS A 76 2.68 -7.66 -2.14
N VAL A 77 2.68 -6.33 -2.14
CA VAL A 77 3.87 -5.55 -2.49
C VAL A 77 4.93 -5.55 -1.39
N SER A 78 4.53 -5.66 -0.12
CA SER A 78 5.47 -5.85 1.00
C SER A 78 6.29 -7.15 0.89
N THR A 79 5.80 -8.16 0.16
CA THR A 79 6.58 -9.39 -0.11
C THR A 79 7.84 -9.19 -0.98
N TYR A 80 8.00 -8.00 -1.58
CA TYR A 80 9.14 -7.64 -2.43
C TYR A 80 10.20 -6.89 -1.62
N ASP A 81 11.35 -7.54 -1.46
CA ASP A 81 12.54 -6.90 -0.90
C ASP A 81 13.16 -5.94 -1.93
N LEU A 82 13.09 -4.64 -1.65
CA LEU A 82 13.68 -3.57 -2.47
C LEU A 82 14.95 -2.99 -1.84
N GLY A 83 15.45 -3.57 -0.74
CA GLY A 83 16.64 -3.11 -0.03
C GLY A 83 16.40 -1.97 0.99
N ASP A 84 15.14 -1.65 1.28
CA ASP A 84 14.72 -0.72 2.34
C ASP A 84 14.13 -1.46 3.56
N ASP A 85 13.91 -0.74 4.66
CA ASP A 85 13.35 -1.30 5.91
C ASP A 85 11.82 -1.51 5.87
N GLN A 86 11.15 -0.96 4.85
CA GLN A 86 9.71 -0.98 4.65
C GLN A 86 8.87 -0.24 5.70
N ASP A 87 9.48 0.59 6.57
CA ASP A 87 8.74 1.23 7.67
C ASP A 87 7.58 2.10 7.17
N THR A 88 7.77 2.83 6.07
CA THR A 88 6.71 3.65 5.45
C THR A 88 5.55 2.79 4.98
N LEU A 89 5.81 1.75 4.18
CA LEU A 89 4.77 0.84 3.69
C LEU A 89 4.05 0.12 4.84
N GLN A 90 4.79 -0.29 5.87
CA GLN A 90 4.22 -0.92 7.05
C GLN A 90 3.29 0.03 7.80
N SER A 91 3.67 1.31 7.94
CA SER A 91 2.79 2.34 8.50
C SER A 91 1.50 2.47 7.70
N THR A 92 1.57 2.54 6.36
CA THR A 92 0.38 2.58 5.50
C THR A 92 -0.53 1.37 5.70
N ILE A 93 0.04 0.17 5.80
CA ILE A 93 -0.73 -1.06 6.05
C ILE A 93 -1.44 -1.00 7.41
N ILE A 94 -0.73 -0.56 8.46
CA ILE A 94 -1.28 -0.37 9.81
C ILE A 94 -2.43 0.63 9.78
N ASP A 95 -2.24 1.79 9.15
CA ASP A 95 -3.25 2.83 9.04
C ASP A 95 -4.50 2.30 8.33
N VAL A 96 -4.34 1.60 7.20
CA VAL A 96 -5.45 0.98 6.47
C VAL A 96 -6.20 -0.04 7.32
N MET A 97 -5.50 -0.90 8.06
CA MET A 97 -6.15 -1.88 8.95
C MET A 97 -6.91 -1.21 10.09
N SER A 98 -6.40 -0.10 10.62
CA SER A 98 -7.04 0.64 11.72
C SER A 98 -8.37 1.30 11.32
N LEU A 99 -8.63 1.49 10.02
CA LEU A 99 -9.89 2.03 9.52
C LEU A 99 -11.08 1.07 9.74
N ASP A 100 -10.83 -0.24 9.65
CA ASP A 100 -11.83 -1.30 9.82
C ASP A 100 -11.14 -2.62 10.19
N THR A 101 -10.85 -2.78 11.48
CA THR A 101 -10.13 -3.95 12.03
C THR A 101 -10.88 -5.27 11.76
N ASP A 102 -12.21 -5.26 11.81
CA ASP A 102 -13.02 -6.45 11.57
C ASP A 102 -12.90 -6.90 10.10
N ARG A 103 -12.99 -5.95 9.16
CA ARG A 103 -12.79 -6.24 7.74
C ARG A 103 -11.35 -6.64 7.43
N ALA A 104 -10.36 -6.02 8.08
CA ALA A 104 -8.96 -6.39 7.95
C ALA A 104 -8.75 -7.87 8.32
N ARG A 105 -9.33 -8.33 9.43
CA ARG A 105 -9.22 -9.74 9.85
C ARG A 105 -9.82 -10.71 8.84
N VAL A 106 -10.97 -10.39 8.25
CA VAL A 106 -11.57 -11.21 7.19
C VAL A 106 -10.63 -11.33 5.99
N ILE A 107 -10.04 -10.22 5.55
CA ILE A 107 -9.07 -10.22 4.44
C ILE A 107 -7.84 -11.06 4.80
N LEU A 108 -7.31 -10.91 6.01
CA LEU A 108 -6.13 -11.67 6.45
C LEU A 108 -6.41 -13.18 6.53
N ASP A 109 -7.61 -13.59 6.99
CA ASP A 109 -8.03 -15.00 6.98
C ASP A 109 -8.05 -15.58 5.54
N GLU A 110 -8.48 -14.79 4.56
CA GLU A 110 -8.45 -15.20 3.13
C GLU A 110 -7.00 -15.33 2.62
N LEU A 111 -6.11 -14.41 3.01
CA LEU A 111 -4.71 -14.41 2.59
C LEU A 111 -3.88 -15.51 3.24
N ASP A 112 -4.22 -15.93 4.46
CA ASP A 112 -3.59 -17.07 5.13
C ASP A 112 -3.82 -18.39 4.39
N ALA A 113 -4.91 -18.48 3.62
CA ALA A 113 -5.21 -19.61 2.74
C ALA A 113 -4.49 -19.54 1.37
N SER A 114 -3.73 -18.48 1.08
CA SER A 114 -2.99 -18.32 -0.17
C SER A 114 -1.89 -19.39 -0.34
N ASP A 115 -1.65 -19.84 -1.57
CA ASP A 115 -0.53 -20.73 -1.90
C ASP A 115 0.84 -20.01 -1.82
N ASP A 116 0.85 -18.68 -1.84
CA ASP A 116 2.06 -17.86 -1.77
C ASP A 116 2.62 -17.81 -0.33
N ALA A 117 3.74 -18.51 -0.11
CA ALA A 117 4.37 -18.61 1.20
C ALA A 117 4.83 -17.27 1.77
N LYS A 118 5.28 -16.34 0.92
CA LYS A 118 5.71 -15.00 1.37
C LYS A 118 4.51 -14.17 1.78
N LEU A 119 3.41 -14.28 1.01
CA LEU A 119 2.18 -13.57 1.34
C LEU A 119 1.60 -14.06 2.67
N ARG A 120 1.63 -15.38 2.94
CA ARG A 120 1.24 -15.92 4.24
C ARG A 120 2.12 -15.43 5.39
N GLU A 121 3.42 -15.26 5.16
CA GLU A 121 4.34 -14.74 6.18
C GLU A 121 4.03 -13.28 6.53
N VAL A 122 3.89 -12.42 5.52
CA VAL A 122 3.52 -11.01 5.72
C VAL A 122 2.10 -10.87 6.30
N SER A 123 1.16 -11.74 5.90
CA SER A 123 -0.20 -11.80 6.46
C SER A 123 -0.19 -12.07 7.97
N LYS A 124 0.68 -12.97 8.46
CA LYS A 124 0.80 -13.25 9.89
C LYS A 124 1.29 -12.05 10.69
N TRP A 125 2.29 -11.33 10.18
CA TRP A 125 2.75 -10.08 10.81
C TRP A 125 1.59 -9.07 10.88
N ALA A 126 0.88 -8.87 9.78
CA ALA A 126 -0.26 -7.95 9.73
C ALA A 126 -1.38 -8.36 10.70
N ARG A 127 -1.59 -9.67 10.87
CA ARG A 127 -2.54 -10.22 11.84
C ARG A 127 -2.14 -9.92 13.29
N GLU A 128 -0.87 -10.11 13.64
CA GLU A 128 -0.35 -9.74 14.96
C GLU A 128 -0.57 -8.25 15.26
N MET A 129 -0.35 -7.39 14.26
CA MET A 129 -0.64 -5.95 14.39
C MET A 129 -2.13 -5.66 14.56
N ALA A 130 -2.99 -6.26 13.74
CA ALA A 130 -4.44 -6.06 13.83
C ALA A 130 -5.03 -6.53 15.16
N ASP A 131 -4.58 -7.68 15.67
CA ASP A 131 -5.03 -8.21 16.96
C ASP A 131 -4.57 -7.30 18.13
N SER A 132 -3.40 -6.64 18.01
CA SER A 132 -2.91 -5.70 19.02
C SER A 132 -3.76 -4.42 19.16
N PHE A 133 -4.52 -4.04 18.14
CA PHE A 133 -5.42 -2.87 18.23
C PHE A 133 -6.56 -3.13 19.22
N LEU A 134 -7.04 -4.37 19.30
CA LEU A 134 -8.14 -4.77 20.19
C LEU A 134 -7.71 -4.90 21.65
N ASP A 135 -6.44 -5.22 21.91
CA ASP A 135 -5.88 -5.31 23.27
C ASP A 135 -5.73 -3.92 23.93
N ASN A 136 -5.84 -2.84 23.15
CA ASN A 136 -5.70 -1.45 23.60
C ASN A 136 -7.03 -0.66 23.70
N GLU A 137 -8.18 -1.31 23.42
CA GLU A 137 -9.53 -0.74 23.60
C GLU A 137 -10.16 -1.09 24.97
#